data_AF-A0A382QA09-F1
#
_entry.id   AF-A0A382QA09-F1
#
_cell.length_a   1.000
_cell.length_b   1.000
_cell.length_c   1.000
_cell.angle_alpha   90.00
_cell.angle_beta   90.00
_cell.angle_gamma   90.00
#
_symmetry.space_group_name_H-M   'P 1'
#
loop_
_entity.id
_entity.type
_entity.pdbx_description
1 polymer ?
#
loop_
_entity_poly.entity_id
_entity_poly.type
_entity_poly.pdbx_seq_one_letter_code
_entity_poly.pdbx_strand_id
1 'polypeptide(L)' 'MLHPFTQNVSELSDKEIDEKLSDLTKKFFQTRNPDAKSQIQLLMNSYKLEISERQIKARLLGNDNKGLDKLIDIS' A
#
# COMPACT_ATOMS: atom_id res chain seq x y z
N MET A 1 7.99 6.77 7.20
CA MET A 1 7.57 7.17 8.55
C MET A 1 6.07 7.00 8.61
N LEU A 2 5.63 5.88 9.21
CA LEU A 2 4.22 5.55 9.40
C LEU A 2 3.59 6.60 10.32
N HIS A 3 2.44 7.12 9.93
CA HIS A 3 1.66 8.06 10.71
C HIS A 3 1.35 7.47 12.11
N PRO A 4 1.42 8.24 13.20
CA PRO A 4 1.32 7.70 14.57
C PRO A 4 0.01 6.96 14.87
N PHE A 5 -1.05 7.19 14.09
CA PHE A 5 -2.34 6.50 14.20
C PHE A 5 -2.57 5.40 13.16
N THR A 6 -1.58 5.01 12.34
CA THR A 6 -1.72 3.82 11.51
C THR A 6 -1.55 2.59 12.39
N GLN A 7 -2.66 2.04 12.89
CA GLN A 7 -2.70 0.64 13.29
C GLN A 7 -2.21 -0.22 12.12
N ASN A 8 -1.49 -1.31 12.43
CA ASN A 8 -0.74 -2.16 11.51
C ASN A 8 -1.44 -2.34 10.16
N VAL A 9 -1.10 -1.49 9.18
CA VAL A 9 -1.69 -1.53 7.84
C VAL A 9 -1.39 -2.86 7.16
N SER A 10 -0.30 -3.50 7.59
CA SER A 10 0.15 -4.82 7.16
C SER A 10 -0.74 -5.98 7.65
N GLU A 11 -1.57 -5.79 8.68
CA GLU A 11 -2.50 -6.83 9.17
C GLU A 11 -3.84 -6.81 8.42
N LEU A 12 -4.14 -5.75 7.67
CA LEU A 12 -5.40 -5.59 6.94
C LEU A 12 -5.38 -6.39 5.62
N SER A 13 -6.49 -7.04 5.29
CA SER A 13 -6.69 -7.64 3.96
C SER A 13 -6.80 -6.56 2.88
N ASP A 14 -6.49 -6.90 1.62
CA ASP A 14 -6.59 -5.98 0.49
C ASP A 14 -8.00 -5.37 0.37
N LYS A 15 -9.04 -6.15 0.69
CA LYS A 15 -10.43 -5.67 0.72
C LYS A 15 -10.66 -4.62 1.81
N GLU A 16 -10.10 -4.85 2.99
CA GLU A 16 -10.22 -3.90 4.12
C GLU A 16 -9.44 -2.61 3.84
N ILE A 17 -8.29 -2.70 3.17
CA ILE A 17 -7.55 -1.52 2.73
C ILE A 17 -8.39 -0.68 1.77
N ASP A 18 -9.07 -1.31 0.80
CA ASP A 18 -9.89 -0.59 -0.18
C ASP A 18 -11.12 0.07 0.47
N GLU A 19 -11.79 -0.64 1.38
CA GLU A 19 -12.88 -0.08 2.19
C GLU A 19 -12.42 1.13 3.02
N LYS A 20 -11.26 1.02 3.70
CA LYS A 20 -10.66 2.13 4.46
C LYS A 20 -10.25 3.29 3.55
N LEU A 21 -9.72 3.01 2.37
CA LEU A 21 -9.32 4.03 1.41
C LEU A 21 -10.52 4.82 0.90
N SER A 22 -11.64 4.14 0.63
CA SER A 22 -12.91 4.77 0.25
C SER A 22 -13.43 5.70 1.35
N ASP A 23 -13.40 5.24 2.61
CA ASP A 23 -13.82 6.04 3.76
C ASP A 23 -12.92 7.25 4.01
N LEU A 24 -11.60 7.08 3.90
CA LEU A 24 -10.64 8.19 4.01
C LEU A 24 -10.83 9.20 2.89
N THR A 25 -11.09 8.73 1.67
CA THR A 25 -11.37 9.60 0.53
C THR A 25 -12.63 10.43 0.77
N LYS A 26 -13.72 9.82 1.27
CA LYS A 26 -14.93 10.57 1.66
C LYS A 26 -14.61 11.63 2.72
N LYS A 27 -13.87 11.26 3.78
CA LYS A 27 -13.47 12.17 4.86
C LYS A 27 -12.57 13.31 4.37
N PHE A 28 -11.70 13.05 3.39
CA PHE A 28 -10.84 14.05 2.76
C PHE A 28 -11.65 15.16 2.07
N PHE A 29 -12.72 14.78 1.37
CA PHE A 29 -13.61 15.75 0.71
C PHE A 29 -14.61 16.41 1.65
N GLN A 30 -15.00 15.75 2.74
CA GLN A 30 -15.90 16.31 3.76
C GLN A 30 -15.19 17.27 4.73
N THR A 31 -13.89 17.09 4.95
CA THR A 31 -13.10 17.89 5.89
C THR A 31 -12.85 19.30 5.37
N ARG A 32 -13.14 20.30 6.23
CA ARG A 32 -12.80 21.71 6.00
C ARG A 32 -11.48 22.13 6.65
N ASN A 33 -10.95 21.33 7.57
CA ASN A 33 -9.69 21.60 8.26
C ASN A 33 -8.49 21.20 7.38
N PRO A 34 -7.62 22.15 6.98
CA PRO A 34 -6.49 21.87 6.09
C PRO A 34 -5.45 20.92 6.71
N ASP A 35 -5.21 20.99 8.02
CA ASP A 35 -4.26 20.12 8.72
C ASP A 35 -4.76 18.67 8.74
N ALA A 36 -6.04 18.49 9.06
CA ALA A 36 -6.68 17.16 9.00
C ALA A 36 -6.68 16.60 7.57
N LYS A 37 -6.88 17.46 6.57
CA LYS A 37 -6.83 17.07 5.15
C LYS A 37 -5.44 16.55 4.76
N SER A 38 -4.39 17.22 5.20
CA SER A 38 -2.99 16.79 5.00
C SER A 38 -2.71 15.44 5.67
N GLN A 39 -3.17 15.26 6.92
CA GLN A 39 -3.02 13.98 7.63
C GLN A 39 -3.77 12.83 6.95
N ILE A 40 -5.01 13.06 6.49
CA ILE A 40 -5.78 12.06 5.75
C ILE A 40 -5.07 11.69 4.44
N GLN A 41 -4.49 12.66 3.74
CA GLN A 41 -3.71 12.41 2.53
C GLN A 41 -2.47 11.55 2.82
N LEU A 42 -1.73 11.84 3.89
CA LEU A 42 -0.59 11.02 4.32
C LEU A 42 -1.03 9.58 4.64
N LEU A 43 -2.18 9.43 5.29
CA LEU A 43 -2.76 8.13 5.59
C LEU A 43 -3.09 7.36 4.30
N MET A 44 -3.84 7.97 3.38
CA MET A 44 -4.18 7.38 2.08
C MET A 44 -2.94 6.95 1.29
N ASN A 45 -1.87 7.76 1.32
CA ASN A 45 -0.60 7.42 0.67
C ASN A 45 0.04 6.18 1.29
N SER A 46 -0.03 6.05 2.62
CA SER A 46 0.50 4.88 3.33
C SER A 46 -0.23 3.59 2.93
N TYR A 47 -1.57 3.62 2.84
CA TYR A 47 -2.37 2.47 2.37
C TYR A 47 -2.06 2.09 0.92
N LYS A 48 -1.88 3.08 0.03
CA LYS A 48 -1.51 2.84 -1.37
C LYS A 48 -0.10 2.25 -1.50
N LEU A 49 0.84 2.73 -0.69
CA LEU A 49 2.20 2.21 -0.65
C LEU A 49 2.20 0.73 -0.24
N GLU A 50 1.46 0.37 0.81
CA GLU A 50 1.35 -1.01 1.28
C GLU A 50 0.83 -1.96 0.19
N ILE A 51 -0.23 -1.57 -0.55
CA ILE A 51 -0.74 -2.35 -1.68
C ILE A 51 0.33 -2.48 -2.77
N SER A 52 1.03 -1.40 -3.10
CA SER A 52 2.09 -1.42 -4.10
C SER A 52 3.22 -2.36 -3.68
N GLU A 53 3.63 -2.32 -2.41
CA GLU A 53 4.63 -3.22 -1.86
C GLU A 53 4.19 -4.68 -1.90
N ARG A 54 2.93 -4.99 -1.56
CA ARG A 54 2.37 -6.35 -1.70
C ARG A 54 2.40 -6.83 -3.15
N GLN A 55 2.00 -5.98 -4.09
CA GLN A 55 2.02 -6.31 -5.53
C GLN A 55 3.45 -6.54 -6.03
N ILE A 56 4.42 -5.73 -5.60
CA ILE A 56 5.83 -5.90 -5.94
C ILE A 56 6.33 -7.22 -5.36
N LYS A 57 6.08 -7.50 -4.07
CA LYS A 57 6.45 -8.78 -3.42
C LYS A 57 5.84 -9.98 -4.14
N ALA A 58 4.55 -9.92 -4.49
CA ALA A 58 3.87 -10.97 -5.24
C ALA A 58 4.48 -11.18 -6.64
N ARG A 59 4.87 -10.10 -7.33
CA ARG A 59 5.56 -10.17 -8.62
C ARG A 59 6.98 -10.74 -8.50
N LEU A 60 7.72 -10.39 -7.45
CA LEU A 60 9.07 -10.92 -7.20
C LEU A 60 9.02 -12.42 -6.91
N LEU A 61 8.14 -12.86 -6.00
CA LEU A 61 7.92 -14.28 -5.69
C LEU A 61 7.39 -15.09 -6.88
N GLY A 62 6.59 -14.47 -7.76
CA GLY A 62 6.13 -15.08 -9.01
C GLY A 62 7.20 -15.15 -10.11
N ASN A 63 8.25 -14.33 -10.05
CA ASN A 63 9.36 -14.31 -11.02
C ASN A 63 10.55 -15.18 -10.61
N ASP A 64 10.68 -15.55 -9.34
CA ASP A 64 11.71 -16.48 -8.85
C ASP A 64 11.66 -17.84 -9.56
N ASN A 65 10.51 -18.26 -10.10
CA ASN A 65 10.37 -19.50 -10.87
C ASN A 65 10.64 -19.37 -12.39
N LYS A 66 11.00 -18.18 -12.91
CA LYS A 66 11.29 -17.99 -14.34
C LYS A 66 12.58 -17.22 -14.64
N GLY A 67 13.14 -16.50 -13.67
CA GLY A 67 14.35 -15.68 -13.85
C GLY A 67 15.66 -16.37 -13.46
N LEU A 68 15.63 -17.37 -12.57
CA LEU A 68 16.83 -18.08 -12.12
C LEU A 68 17.25 -19.23 -13.06
N ASP A 69 16.32 -19.81 -13.83
CA ASP A 69 16.60 -20.85 -14.83
C ASP A 69 17.25 -20.33 -16.13
N LYS A 70 17.31 -19.02 -16.33
CA LYS A 70 17.84 -18.41 -17.57
C LYS A 70 19.14 -17.63 -17.42
N LEU A 71 19.72 -17.57 -16.22
CA LEU A 71 21.00 -16.89 -15.99
C LEU A 71 22.12 -17.84 -15.54
N ILE A 72 21.86 -19.15 -15.43
CA ILE A 72 22.89 -20.19 -15.30
C ILE A 72 23.04 -20.91 -16.65
N ASP A 73 23.21 -20.13 -17.72
CA ASP A 73 23.68 -20.64 -19.01
C ASP A 73 24.62 -19.59 -19.61
N ILE A 74 25.73 -19.38 -18.90
CA ILE A 74 26.94 -18.78 -19.45
C ILE A 74 27.95 -19.91 -19.68
N SER A 75 27.97 -20.43 -20.92
CA SER A 75 29.11 -21.16 -21.50
C SER A 75 30.09 -20.18 -22.12
#